data_AF-A0A7C1VUP0-F1
#
_entry.id   AF-A0A7C1VUP0-F1
#
_cell.length_a   1.000
_cell.length_b   1.000
_cell.length_c   1.000
_cell.angle_alpha   90.00
_cell.angle_beta   90.00
_cell.angle_gamma   90.00
#
_symmetry.space_group_name_H-M   'P 1'
#
loop_
_entity.id
_entity.type
_entity.pdbx_description
1 polymer ?
#
loop_
_entity_poly.entity_id
_entity_poly.type
_entity_poly.pdbx_seq_one_letter_code
_entity_poly.pdbx_strand_id
1 'polypeptide(L)'
;MKNYLEQLVKIAQKNGYITYDAINDILPAEAIDPEEVEKIIEFLEENNISLVEEEELKKEKELGKEEELVKKEEGISREPVTAYLQEIGAYSLLTQEREQELTKRIRKGYNTIMSLILHSKLNYPEIQKLKLQVQEWRRKDIAPKRKHLDTVVKIITDLTKKYQDPDLKKLAQRIKRLEHQVRIARDEMIGANLRLVVSIAKRYVGQGLNLSDLIQEGNLGLMKAIFRFDYKKGHRFSTYATWWIRQSITRAILDKAKTIRLPVHFVELKNQV
;
A
#
# COMPACT_ATOMS: atom_id res chain seq x y z
N MET A 1 10.70 19.66 -9.12
CA MET A 1 11.14 19.40 -7.72
C MET A 1 11.39 20.66 -6.89
N LYS A 2 12.30 21.59 -7.25
CA LYS A 2 12.59 22.79 -6.42
C LYS A 2 11.34 23.61 -6.04
N ASN A 3 10.41 23.81 -6.98
CA ASN A 3 9.21 24.62 -6.76
C ASN A 3 8.24 24.01 -5.72
N TYR A 4 8.09 22.68 -5.68
CA TYR A 4 7.21 21.99 -4.71
C TYR A 4 7.81 21.98 -3.29
N LEU A 5 9.11 21.74 -3.18
CA LEU A 5 9.84 21.81 -1.90
C LEU A 5 9.81 23.24 -1.32
N GLU A 6 9.97 24.26 -2.15
CA GLU A 6 9.87 25.66 -1.70
C GLU A 6 8.45 26.02 -1.23
N GLN A 7 7.41 25.51 -1.88
CA GLN A 7 6.02 25.70 -1.45
C GLN A 7 5.72 24.98 -0.13
N LEU A 8 6.19 23.73 0.03
CA LEU A 8 6.07 22.99 1.27
C LEU A 8 6.82 23.70 2.40
N VAL A 9 8.08 24.07 2.20
CA VAL A 9 8.87 24.79 3.22
C VAL A 9 8.21 26.11 3.62
N LYS A 10 7.60 26.86 2.68
CA LYS A 10 6.84 28.08 3.03
C LYS A 10 5.62 27.80 3.91
N ILE A 11 4.90 26.71 3.67
CA ILE A 11 3.74 26.31 4.49
C ILE A 11 4.20 25.82 5.87
N ALA A 12 5.27 25.03 5.92
CA ALA A 12 5.90 24.59 7.16
C ALA A 12 6.39 25.77 8.00
N GLN A 13 7.06 26.75 7.39
CA GLN A 13 7.55 27.95 8.08
C GLN A 13 6.42 28.85 8.59
N LYS A 14 5.25 28.82 7.94
CA LYS A 14 4.10 29.63 8.35
C LYS A 14 3.34 29.01 9.54
N ASN A 15 3.24 27.68 9.58
CA ASN A 15 2.39 26.98 10.55
C ASN A 15 3.18 26.22 11.63
N GLY A 16 4.49 26.03 11.48
CA GLY A 16 5.33 25.23 12.38
C GLY A 16 5.14 23.71 12.25
N TYR A 17 4.21 23.29 11.39
CA TYR A 17 3.92 21.90 11.04
C TYR A 17 3.41 21.83 9.60
N ILE A 18 3.46 20.64 9.02
CA ILE A 18 2.81 20.33 7.75
C ILE A 18 1.84 19.17 7.99
N THR A 19 0.63 19.28 7.43
CA THR A 19 -0.32 18.18 7.42
C THR A 19 -0.05 17.31 6.20
N TYR A 20 -0.22 15.99 6.33
CA TYR A 20 -0.01 15.09 5.20
C TYR A 20 -0.95 15.43 4.03
N ASP A 21 -2.16 15.94 4.29
CA ASP A 21 -3.06 16.39 3.23
C ASP A 21 -2.53 17.64 2.49
N ALA A 22 -1.87 18.58 3.17
CA ALA A 22 -1.21 19.70 2.50
C ALA A 22 -0.03 19.24 1.61
N ILE A 23 0.72 18.21 2.03
CA ILE A 23 1.71 17.55 1.15
C ILE A 23 1.00 16.94 -0.05
N ASN A 24 -0.09 16.21 0.19
CA ASN A 24 -0.82 15.47 -0.83
C ASN A 24 -1.50 16.37 -1.87
N ASP A 25 -1.87 17.60 -1.52
CA ASP A 25 -2.49 18.55 -2.45
C ASP A 25 -1.47 19.32 -3.30
N ILE A 26 -0.22 19.43 -2.81
CA ILE A 26 0.87 20.14 -3.50
C ILE A 26 1.66 19.21 -4.42
N LEU A 27 1.76 17.93 -4.08
CA LEU A 27 2.45 16.95 -4.90
C LEU A 27 1.52 16.40 -6.01
N PRO A 28 1.80 16.65 -7.31
CA PRO A 28 1.00 16.09 -8.40
C PRO A 28 1.06 14.56 -8.40
N ALA A 29 -0.03 13.92 -8.82
CA ALA A 29 -0.13 12.45 -8.88
C ALA A 29 0.88 11.80 -9.85
N GLU A 30 1.46 12.54 -10.79
CA GLU A 30 2.53 12.02 -11.66
C GLU A 30 3.95 12.37 -11.27
N ALA A 31 4.19 13.40 -10.44
CA ALA A 31 5.48 14.07 -10.52
C ALA A 31 6.62 13.43 -9.73
N ILE A 32 6.37 12.35 -8.97
CA ILE A 32 7.33 11.88 -7.98
C ILE A 32 7.35 10.34 -7.91
N ASP A 33 8.52 9.75 -8.22
CA ASP A 33 8.80 8.33 -7.94
C ASP A 33 8.50 8.08 -6.45
N PRO A 34 7.85 6.97 -6.05
CA PRO A 34 7.77 6.58 -4.65
C PRO A 34 9.06 6.75 -3.82
N GLU A 35 10.24 6.62 -4.44
CA GLU A 35 11.53 6.90 -3.80
C GLU A 35 11.80 8.39 -3.56
N GLU A 36 11.34 9.27 -4.45
CA GLU A 36 11.49 10.71 -4.29
C GLU A 36 10.51 11.27 -3.24
N VAL A 37 9.32 10.68 -3.09
CA VAL A 37 8.40 11.05 -2.00
C VAL A 37 8.99 10.67 -0.65
N GLU A 38 9.62 9.50 -0.58
CA GLU A 38 10.32 9.06 0.63
C GLU A 38 11.48 10.00 0.97
N LYS A 39 12.25 10.46 -0.04
CA LYS A 39 13.27 11.51 0.14
C LYS A 39 12.70 12.85 0.57
N ILE A 40 11.50 13.23 0.12
CA ILE A 40 10.84 14.48 0.56
C ILE A 40 10.38 14.36 2.01
N ILE A 41 9.82 13.22 2.40
CA ILE A 41 9.43 12.96 3.80
C ILE A 41 10.69 12.96 4.68
N GLU A 42 11.75 12.28 4.27
CA GLU A 42 13.04 12.28 4.97
C GLU A 42 13.64 13.69 5.06
N PHE A 43 13.58 14.49 3.99
CA PHE A 43 14.03 15.89 4.00
C PHE A 43 13.21 16.76 4.96
N LEU A 44 11.89 16.58 5.04
CA LEU A 44 11.04 17.32 5.98
C LEU A 44 11.35 16.93 7.44
N GLU A 45 11.65 15.66 7.70
CA GLU A 45 12.09 15.15 9.00
C GLU A 45 13.47 15.69 9.40
N GLU A 46 14.45 15.72 8.49
CA GLU A 46 15.79 16.29 8.71
C GLU A 46 15.77 17.79 9.04
N ASN A 47 14.73 18.50 8.58
CA ASN A 47 14.54 19.93 8.84
C ASN A 47 13.63 20.23 10.04
N ASN A 48 13.36 19.25 10.93
CA ASN A 48 12.54 19.40 12.14
C ASN A 48 11.09 19.89 11.88
N ILE A 49 10.52 19.59 10.72
CA ILE A 49 9.12 19.95 10.42
C ILE A 49 8.22 18.82 10.95
N SER A 50 7.44 19.12 12.00
CA SER A 50 6.47 18.17 12.56
C SER A 50 5.38 17.85 11.54
N LEU A 51 5.29 16.59 11.16
CA LEU A 51 4.20 16.04 10.35
C LEU A 51 3.02 15.72 11.27
N VAL A 52 1.95 16.51 11.15
CA VAL A 52 0.77 16.38 12.01
C VAL A 52 -0.31 15.59 11.28
N GLU A 53 -0.84 14.58 11.95
CA GLU A 53 -2.03 13.85 11.53
C GLU A 53 -3.26 14.72 11.82
N GLU A 54 -3.99 15.17 10.79
CA GLU A 54 -5.25 15.92 10.98
C GLU A 54 -6.36 15.08 11.65
N GLU A 55 -6.15 13.78 11.86
CA GLU A 55 -7.18 12.85 12.33
C GLU A 55 -7.33 12.71 13.85
N GLU A 56 -6.61 13.47 14.69
CA GLU A 56 -6.83 13.40 16.16
C GLU A 56 -7.98 14.27 16.70
N LEU A 57 -8.67 15.07 15.87
CA LEU A 57 -9.80 15.92 16.32
C LEU A 57 -11.17 15.58 15.73
N LYS A 58 -11.28 14.54 14.89
CA LYS A 58 -12.58 14.07 14.36
C LYS A 58 -12.81 12.58 14.58
N LYS A 59 -12.52 12.08 15.77
CA LYS A 59 -13.05 10.78 16.21
C LYS A 59 -14.56 10.89 16.50
N GLU A 60 -15.30 9.93 15.96
CA GLU A 60 -16.51 9.32 16.56
C GLU A 60 -17.88 10.02 16.52
N LYS A 61 -18.14 11.02 15.65
CA LYS A 61 -19.52 11.59 15.55
C LYS A 61 -20.19 11.67 14.19
N GLU A 62 -19.65 11.06 13.14
CA GLU A 62 -20.35 10.97 11.84
C GLU A 62 -20.55 9.55 11.30
N LEU A 63 -20.53 8.52 12.15
CA LEU A 63 -20.90 7.16 11.75
C LEU A 63 -22.42 6.93 11.63
N GLY A 64 -23.24 7.90 12.07
CA GLY A 64 -24.71 7.84 11.95
C GLY A 64 -25.27 8.33 10.61
N LYS A 65 -24.44 8.89 9.73
CA LYS A 65 -24.87 9.43 8.41
C LYS A 65 -24.48 8.54 7.23
N GLU A 66 -23.90 7.35 7.48
CA GLU A 66 -23.42 6.45 6.44
C GLU A 66 -24.54 5.85 5.56
N GLU A 67 -25.79 5.83 6.05
CA GLU A 67 -26.95 5.33 5.30
C GLU A 67 -27.56 6.34 4.30
N GLU A 68 -27.23 7.64 4.38
CA GLU A 68 -27.98 8.66 3.64
C GLU A 68 -27.39 8.97 2.25
N LEU A 69 -26.07 8.83 2.08
CA LEU A 69 -25.41 9.04 0.78
C LEU A 69 -25.57 7.86 -0.19
N VAL A 70 -25.77 6.63 0.31
CA VAL A 70 -26.00 5.44 -0.54
C VAL A 70 -27.41 5.47 -1.17
N LYS A 71 -28.32 6.32 -0.67
CA LYS A 71 -29.70 6.42 -1.18
C LYS A 71 -29.83 7.28 -2.44
N LYS A 72 -28.81 8.05 -2.85
CA LYS A 72 -28.91 9.04 -3.94
C LYS A 72 -28.40 8.61 -5.32
N GLU A 73 -27.88 7.40 -5.48
CA GLU A 73 -27.53 6.87 -6.81
C GLU A 73 -28.62 5.92 -7.32
N GLU A 74 -29.48 6.45 -8.19
CA GLU A 74 -30.38 5.66 -9.02
C GLU A 74 -29.56 4.74 -9.94
N GLY A 75 -29.68 3.42 -9.76
CA GLY A 75 -29.32 2.44 -10.80
C GLY A 75 -28.17 1.48 -10.51
N ILE A 76 -27.47 1.57 -9.38
CA ILE A 76 -26.48 0.54 -9.00
C ILE A 76 -27.23 -0.59 -8.29
N SER A 77 -27.16 -1.82 -8.78
CA SER A 77 -27.55 -3.01 -8.01
C SER A 77 -26.84 -2.94 -6.66
N ARG A 78 -27.59 -2.59 -5.61
CA ARG A 78 -27.09 -2.23 -4.27
C ARG A 78 -26.32 -3.37 -3.59
N GLU A 79 -26.53 -4.60 -4.03
CA GLU A 79 -26.12 -5.81 -3.31
C GLU A 79 -24.59 -5.97 -3.14
N PRO A 80 -23.70 -5.76 -4.14
CA PRO A 80 -22.28 -6.04 -3.97
C PRO A 80 -21.56 -5.02 -3.09
N VAL A 81 -21.85 -3.73 -3.25
CA VAL A 81 -21.20 -2.67 -2.45
C VAL A 81 -21.72 -2.72 -1.02
N THR A 82 -23.02 -2.91 -0.81
CA THR A 82 -23.59 -3.03 0.54
C THR A 82 -23.08 -4.28 1.25
N ALA A 83 -23.01 -5.44 0.58
CA ALA A 83 -22.44 -6.65 1.15
C ALA A 83 -20.96 -6.45 1.54
N TYR A 84 -20.17 -5.80 0.68
CA TYR A 84 -18.79 -5.45 0.98
C TYR A 84 -18.68 -4.54 2.21
N LEU A 85 -19.50 -3.49 2.31
CA LEU A 85 -19.50 -2.58 3.47
C LEU A 85 -19.86 -3.30 4.78
N GLN A 86 -20.81 -4.24 4.74
CA GLN A 86 -21.13 -5.09 5.88
C GLN A 86 -19.95 -5.99 6.27
N GLU A 87 -19.30 -6.62 5.29
CA GLU A 87 -18.16 -7.51 5.53
C GLU A 87 -16.97 -6.76 6.15
N ILE A 88 -16.62 -5.58 5.63
CA ILE A 88 -15.54 -4.78 6.21
C ILE A 88 -15.91 -4.23 7.60
N GLY A 89 -17.21 -4.12 7.88
CA GLY A 89 -17.77 -3.80 9.18
C GLY A 89 -17.37 -4.79 10.29
N ALA A 90 -17.05 -6.04 9.94
CA ALA A 90 -16.67 -7.06 10.92
C ALA A 90 -15.21 -6.94 11.42
N TYR A 91 -14.33 -6.23 10.71
CA TYR A 91 -12.94 -6.07 11.14
C TYR A 91 -12.79 -5.03 12.24
N SER A 92 -12.09 -5.39 13.31
CA SER A 92 -11.71 -4.47 14.39
C SER A 92 -10.65 -3.48 13.91
N LEU A 93 -10.72 -2.25 14.43
CA LEU A 93 -9.66 -1.27 14.23
C LEU A 93 -8.37 -1.73 14.92
N LEU A 94 -7.21 -1.43 14.31
CA LEU A 94 -5.92 -1.77 14.89
C LEU A 94 -5.45 -0.68 15.86
N THR A 95 -4.84 -1.13 16.95
CA THR A 95 -4.01 -0.25 17.79
C THR A 95 -2.65 -0.06 17.15
N GLN A 96 -1.95 1.03 17.50
CA GLN A 96 -0.60 1.29 17.01
C GLN A 96 0.38 0.17 17.36
N GLU A 97 0.28 -0.42 18.54
CA GLU A 97 1.08 -1.58 18.95
C GLU A 97 0.84 -2.79 18.04
N ARG A 98 -0.43 -3.04 17.68
CA ARG A 98 -0.78 -4.13 16.78
C ARG A 98 -0.30 -3.86 15.35
N GLU A 99 -0.39 -2.63 14.86
CA GLU A 99 0.20 -2.20 13.57
C GLU A 99 1.71 -2.51 13.52
N GLN A 100 2.43 -2.18 14.61
CA GLN A 100 3.86 -2.49 14.75
C GLN A 100 4.13 -3.99 14.75
N GLU A 101 3.35 -4.77 15.51
CA GLU A 101 3.50 -6.22 15.59
C GLU A 101 3.29 -6.89 14.23
N LEU A 102 2.22 -6.54 13.52
CA LEU A 102 1.90 -7.07 12.19
C LEU A 102 2.99 -6.72 11.18
N THR A 103 3.42 -5.46 11.15
CA THR A 103 4.48 -4.99 10.25
C THR A 103 5.80 -5.72 10.52
N LYS A 104 6.17 -5.89 11.79
CA LYS A 104 7.36 -6.65 12.20
C LYS A 104 7.25 -8.11 11.78
N ARG A 105 6.08 -8.74 11.93
CA ARG A 105 5.84 -10.13 11.53
C ARG A 105 5.96 -10.32 10.02
N ILE A 106 5.36 -9.43 9.23
CA ILE A 106 5.44 -9.43 7.76
C ILE A 106 6.90 -9.31 7.31
N ARG A 107 7.63 -8.30 7.81
CA ARG A 107 9.04 -8.05 7.46
C ARG A 107 9.95 -9.20 7.90
N LYS A 108 9.81 -9.69 9.13
CA LYS A 108 10.60 -10.82 9.65
C LYS A 108 10.35 -12.08 8.84
N GLY A 109 9.10 -12.41 8.54
CA GLY A 109 8.74 -13.57 7.74
C GLY A 109 9.32 -13.50 6.32
N TYR A 110 9.18 -12.35 5.67
CA TYR A 110 9.78 -12.09 4.36
C TYR A 110 11.31 -12.27 4.37
N ASN A 111 12.00 -11.61 5.30
CA ASN A 111 13.46 -11.67 5.41
C ASN A 111 13.96 -13.09 5.72
N THR A 112 13.22 -13.84 6.52
CA THR A 112 13.53 -15.24 6.85
C THR A 112 13.37 -16.14 5.62
N ILE A 113 12.32 -15.95 4.81
CA ILE A 113 12.15 -16.71 3.57
C ILE A 113 13.32 -16.42 2.62
N MET A 114 13.67 -15.15 2.42
CA MET A 114 14.79 -14.77 1.55
C MET A 114 16.12 -15.34 2.05
N SER A 115 16.37 -15.30 3.36
CA SER A 115 17.60 -15.87 3.92
C SER A 115 17.65 -17.40 3.79
N LEU A 116 16.53 -18.11 3.95
CA LEU A 116 16.48 -19.57 3.75
C LEU A 116 16.86 -19.97 2.33
N ILE A 117 16.45 -19.19 1.32
CA ILE A 117 16.82 -19.45 -0.08
C ILE A 117 18.32 -19.23 -0.28
N LEU A 118 18.86 -18.10 0.20
CA LEU A 118 20.26 -17.74 0.03
C LEU A 118 21.20 -18.77 0.68
N HIS A 119 20.87 -19.25 1.88
CA HIS A 119 21.68 -20.20 2.62
C HIS A 119 21.32 -21.68 2.34
N SER A 120 20.40 -21.94 1.41
CA SER A 120 20.06 -23.33 1.05
C SER A 120 21.29 -24.04 0.48
N LYS A 121 21.57 -25.26 0.95
CA LYS A 121 22.69 -26.09 0.45
C LYS A 121 22.34 -26.89 -0.81
N LEU A 122 21.13 -26.70 -1.34
CA LEU A 122 20.61 -27.41 -2.49
C LEU A 122 21.26 -26.90 -3.78
N ASN A 123 21.79 -27.81 -4.59
CA ASN A 123 22.55 -27.49 -5.80
C ASN A 123 21.74 -27.74 -7.09
N TYR A 124 20.54 -27.14 -7.18
CA TYR A 124 19.70 -27.18 -8.37
C TYR A 124 19.88 -25.89 -9.19
N PRO A 125 19.90 -25.95 -10.54
CA PRO A 125 20.12 -24.77 -11.37
C PRO A 125 19.04 -23.70 -11.17
N GLU A 126 17.79 -24.12 -10.94
CA GLU A 126 16.69 -23.20 -10.65
C GLU A 126 16.86 -22.51 -9.28
N ILE A 127 17.44 -23.19 -8.28
CA ILE A 127 17.75 -22.59 -6.98
C ILE A 127 18.91 -21.61 -7.10
N GLN A 128 19.95 -21.93 -7.91
CA GLN A 128 21.03 -20.99 -8.18
C GLN A 128 20.50 -19.71 -8.85
N LYS A 129 19.63 -19.85 -9.86
CA LYS A 129 18.95 -18.73 -10.49
C LYS A 129 18.12 -17.93 -9.49
N LEU A 130 17.36 -18.60 -8.63
CA LEU A 130 16.55 -17.94 -7.60
C LEU A 130 17.41 -17.18 -6.59
N LYS A 131 18.57 -17.72 -6.19
CA LYS A 131 19.52 -17.02 -5.32
C LYS A 131 20.01 -15.72 -5.94
N LEU A 132 20.37 -15.73 -7.23
CA LEU A 132 20.77 -14.53 -7.96
C LEU A 132 19.65 -13.48 -7.97
N GLN A 133 18.41 -13.89 -8.26
CA GLN A 133 17.25 -12.99 -8.22
C GLN A 133 17.02 -12.38 -6.83
N VAL A 134 17.13 -13.18 -5.76
CA VAL A 134 16.98 -12.71 -4.38
C VAL A 134 18.10 -11.74 -4.01
N GLN A 135 19.33 -11.96 -4.48
CA GLN A 135 20.44 -11.03 -4.28
C GLN A 135 20.21 -9.70 -5.02
N GLU A 136 19.72 -9.74 -6.25
CA GLU A 136 19.35 -8.53 -6.99
C GLU A 136 18.25 -7.73 -6.29
N TRP A 137 17.20 -8.40 -5.79
CA TRP A 137 16.14 -7.74 -5.03
C TRP A 137 16.68 -7.04 -3.77
N ARG A 138 17.64 -7.65 -3.08
CA ARG A 138 18.31 -7.04 -1.92
C ARG A 138 19.23 -5.89 -2.31
N ARG A 139 19.96 -5.99 -3.43
CA ARG A 139 20.87 -4.94 -3.89
C ARG A 139 20.17 -3.65 -4.28
N LYS A 140 18.97 -3.75 -4.86
CA LYS A 140 18.19 -2.58 -5.27
C LYS A 140 17.51 -1.85 -4.10
N ASP A 141 17.77 -2.28 -2.86
CA ASP A 141 17.12 -1.80 -1.63
C ASP A 141 15.59 -1.69 -1.71
N ILE A 142 15.00 -2.57 -2.53
CA ILE A 142 13.57 -2.51 -2.79
C ILE A 142 12.87 -3.12 -1.58
N ALA A 143 12.03 -2.32 -0.95
CA ALA A 143 11.11 -2.75 0.09
C ALA A 143 10.43 -4.10 -0.26
N PRO A 144 10.17 -4.98 0.72
CA PRO A 144 9.56 -6.29 0.49
C PRO A 144 8.37 -6.22 -0.48
N LYS A 145 8.30 -7.07 -1.50
CA LYS A 145 7.14 -7.12 -2.41
C LYS A 145 6.46 -8.47 -2.33
N ARG A 146 5.12 -8.47 -2.35
CA ARG A 146 4.30 -9.68 -2.46
C ARG A 146 4.74 -10.58 -3.62
N LYS A 147 5.01 -9.98 -4.79
CA LYS A 147 5.43 -10.71 -6.01
C LYS A 147 6.70 -11.54 -5.80
N HIS A 148 7.62 -11.09 -4.92
CA HIS A 148 8.83 -11.85 -4.63
C HIS A 148 8.48 -13.14 -3.87
N LEU A 149 7.60 -13.08 -2.87
CA LEU A 149 7.13 -14.25 -2.13
C LEU A 149 6.39 -15.23 -3.06
N ASP A 150 5.48 -14.71 -3.90
CA ASP A 150 4.71 -15.54 -4.84
C ASP A 150 5.64 -16.29 -5.82
N THR A 151 6.67 -15.60 -6.32
CA THR A 151 7.67 -16.16 -7.23
C THR A 151 8.48 -17.28 -6.55
N VAL A 152 8.97 -17.02 -5.34
CA VAL A 152 9.70 -18.00 -4.53
C VAL A 152 8.86 -19.25 -4.28
N VAL A 153 7.64 -19.07 -3.77
CA VAL A 153 6.76 -20.18 -3.42
C VAL A 153 6.44 -21.02 -4.65
N LYS A 154 6.14 -20.37 -5.78
CA LYS A 154 5.88 -21.06 -7.05
C LYS A 154 7.07 -21.91 -7.48
N ILE A 155 8.26 -21.32 -7.59
CA ILE A 155 9.48 -22.03 -8.03
C ILE A 155 9.78 -23.22 -7.11
N ILE A 156 9.77 -23.02 -5.80
CA ILE A 156 10.05 -24.10 -4.84
C ILE A 156 8.99 -25.20 -4.90
N THR A 157 7.72 -24.86 -5.10
CA THR A 157 6.65 -25.84 -5.27
C THR A 157 6.83 -26.65 -6.55
N ASP A 158 7.16 -26.01 -7.67
CA ASP A 158 7.38 -26.66 -8.95
C ASP A 158 8.61 -27.59 -8.88
N LEU A 159 9.68 -27.15 -8.22
CA LEU A 159 10.86 -27.97 -7.98
C LEU A 159 10.57 -29.20 -7.13
N THR A 160 9.75 -29.04 -6.07
CA THR A 160 9.38 -30.16 -5.18
C THR A 160 8.64 -31.25 -5.95
N LYS A 161 7.79 -30.87 -6.92
CA LYS A 161 7.11 -31.81 -7.82
C LYS A 161 8.08 -32.50 -8.79
N LYS A 162 9.06 -31.75 -9.32
CA LYS A 162 10.00 -32.24 -10.33
C LYS A 162 11.03 -33.22 -9.77
N TYR A 163 11.65 -32.90 -8.63
CA TYR A 163 12.79 -33.66 -8.12
C TYR A 163 12.45 -34.62 -6.96
N GLN A 164 11.29 -34.46 -6.31
CA GLN A 164 10.82 -35.29 -5.19
C GLN A 164 11.84 -35.49 -4.04
N ASP A 165 12.79 -34.56 -3.91
CA ASP A 165 13.86 -34.58 -2.90
C ASP A 165 13.29 -34.28 -1.49
N PRO A 166 13.58 -35.12 -0.47
CA PRO A 166 13.16 -34.89 0.92
C PRO A 166 13.61 -33.55 1.51
N ASP A 167 14.83 -33.08 1.22
CA ASP A 167 15.35 -31.84 1.78
C ASP A 167 14.74 -30.61 1.11
N LEU A 168 14.48 -30.71 -0.20
CA LEU A 168 13.68 -29.73 -0.92
C LEU A 168 12.24 -29.66 -0.38
N LYS A 169 11.63 -30.81 -0.07
CA LYS A 169 10.30 -30.88 0.54
C LYS A 169 10.28 -30.25 1.93
N LYS A 170 11.30 -30.47 2.77
CA LYS A 170 11.45 -29.79 4.08
C LYS A 170 11.57 -28.28 3.90
N LEU A 171 12.38 -27.82 2.94
CA LEU A 171 12.53 -26.40 2.62
C LEU A 171 11.19 -25.80 2.17
N ALA A 172 10.49 -26.46 1.25
CA ALA A 172 9.18 -26.03 0.76
C ALA A 172 8.15 -25.93 1.88
N GLN A 173 8.07 -26.91 2.77
CA GLN A 173 7.18 -26.88 3.93
C GLN A 173 7.50 -25.72 4.87
N ARG A 174 8.79 -25.45 5.13
CA ARG A 174 9.20 -24.33 5.98
C ARG A 174 8.85 -22.98 5.35
N ILE A 175 9.11 -22.80 4.06
CA ILE A 175 8.75 -21.59 3.32
C ILE A 175 7.22 -21.41 3.31
N LYS A 176 6.45 -22.46 3.05
CA LYS A 176 4.97 -22.41 3.03
C LYS A 176 4.40 -22.01 4.39
N ARG A 177 4.96 -22.51 5.49
CA ARG A 177 4.55 -22.11 6.86
C ARG A 177 4.82 -20.62 7.10
N LEU A 178 5.99 -20.13 6.72
CA LEU A 178 6.35 -18.72 6.88
C LEU A 178 5.51 -17.81 5.99
N GLU A 179 5.29 -18.20 4.72
CA GLU A 179 4.42 -17.44 3.80
C GLU A 179 3.01 -17.37 4.35
N HIS A 180 2.48 -18.47 4.88
CA HIS A 180 1.14 -18.47 5.46
C HIS A 180 1.04 -17.53 6.66
N GLN A 181 2.06 -17.48 7.54
CA GLN A 181 2.10 -16.54 8.66
C GLN A 181 2.16 -15.09 8.20
N VAL A 182 2.94 -14.79 7.15
CA VAL A 182 3.02 -13.45 6.55
C VAL A 182 1.68 -13.08 5.93
N ARG A 183 1.03 -14.03 5.24
CA ARG A 183 -0.27 -13.85 4.61
C ARG A 183 -1.35 -13.52 5.63
N ILE A 184 -1.45 -14.27 6.73
CA ILE A 184 -2.42 -13.98 7.81
C ILE A 184 -2.19 -12.57 8.36
N ALA A 185 -0.95 -12.22 8.72
CA ALA A 185 -0.66 -10.91 9.29
C ALA A 185 -0.98 -9.76 8.31
N ARG A 186 -0.70 -9.98 7.03
CA ARG A 186 -1.05 -9.04 5.96
C ARG A 186 -2.57 -8.91 5.82
N ASP A 187 -3.29 -10.02 5.77
CA ASP A 187 -4.74 -10.02 5.54
C ASP A 187 -5.47 -9.36 6.73
N GLU A 188 -4.97 -9.55 7.96
CA GLU A 188 -5.43 -8.82 9.15
C GLU A 188 -5.18 -7.32 9.04
N MET A 189 -3.97 -6.93 8.61
CA MET A 189 -3.61 -5.53 8.40
C MET A 189 -4.42 -4.87 7.28
N ILE A 190 -4.72 -5.61 6.20
CA ILE A 190 -5.61 -5.13 5.13
C ILE A 190 -7.01 -4.92 5.69
N GLY A 191 -7.60 -5.95 6.31
CA GLY A 191 -9.00 -5.96 6.75
C GLY A 191 -9.35 -4.78 7.66
N ALA A 192 -8.48 -4.49 8.63
CA ALA A 192 -8.69 -3.37 9.55
C ALA A 192 -8.62 -1.98 8.90
N ASN A 193 -7.99 -1.86 7.73
CA ASN A 193 -7.80 -0.60 7.01
C ASN A 193 -8.71 -0.47 5.77
N LEU A 194 -9.61 -1.43 5.50
CA LEU A 194 -10.53 -1.35 4.37
C LEU A 194 -11.49 -0.17 4.47
N ARG A 195 -11.89 0.23 5.69
CA ARG A 195 -12.76 1.41 5.90
C ARG A 195 -12.08 2.72 5.50
N LEU A 196 -10.77 2.84 5.75
CA LEU A 196 -9.97 3.99 5.31
C LEU A 196 -9.96 4.11 3.77
N VAL A 197 -9.88 2.99 3.07
CA VAL A 197 -9.95 3.00 1.59
C VAL A 197 -11.29 3.55 1.12
N VAL A 198 -12.39 3.09 1.73
CA VAL A 198 -13.75 3.57 1.38
C VAL A 198 -13.90 5.06 1.66
N SER A 199 -13.44 5.56 2.82
CA SER A 199 -13.54 6.99 3.16
C SER A 199 -12.78 7.87 2.18
N ILE A 200 -11.60 7.43 1.73
CA ILE A 200 -10.81 8.13 0.72
C ILE A 200 -11.48 8.05 -0.67
N ALA A 201 -11.92 6.86 -1.10
CA ALA A 201 -12.48 6.62 -2.42
C ALA A 201 -13.78 7.41 -2.67
N LYS A 202 -14.61 7.61 -1.64
CA LYS A 202 -15.83 8.43 -1.72
C LYS A 202 -15.58 9.84 -2.25
N ARG A 203 -14.40 10.43 -2.00
CA ARG A 203 -14.04 11.79 -2.48
C ARG A 203 -13.80 11.85 -3.99
N TYR A 204 -13.61 10.72 -4.65
CA TYR A 204 -13.30 10.63 -6.09
C TYR A 204 -14.51 10.15 -6.93
N VAL A 205 -15.66 9.94 -6.31
CA VAL A 205 -16.91 9.59 -7.01
C VAL A 205 -17.30 10.74 -7.96
N GLY A 206 -17.78 10.40 -9.14
CA GLY A 206 -18.14 11.37 -10.18
C GLY A 206 -16.98 11.77 -11.11
N GLN A 207 -15.77 11.23 -10.91
CA GLN A 207 -14.61 11.48 -11.79
C GLN A 207 -14.45 10.46 -12.93
N GLY A 208 -15.53 9.72 -13.25
CA GLY A 208 -15.59 8.79 -14.39
C GLY A 208 -15.32 7.31 -14.08
N LEU A 209 -15.01 6.96 -12.83
CA LEU A 209 -15.06 5.57 -12.34
C LEU A 209 -16.17 5.42 -11.29
N ASN A 210 -16.78 4.23 -11.21
CA ASN A 210 -17.75 3.93 -10.17
C ASN A 210 -17.08 3.72 -8.81
N LEU A 211 -17.84 3.82 -7.71
CA LEU A 211 -17.29 3.67 -6.36
C LEU A 211 -16.63 2.31 -6.12
N SER A 212 -17.16 1.22 -6.71
CA SER A 212 -16.57 -0.12 -6.55
C SER A 212 -15.16 -0.19 -7.16
N ASP A 213 -14.98 0.33 -8.36
CA ASP A 213 -13.70 0.40 -9.06
C ASP A 213 -12.71 1.29 -8.31
N LEU A 214 -13.16 2.45 -7.81
CA LEU A 214 -12.33 3.32 -6.98
C LEU A 214 -11.87 2.60 -5.70
N ILE A 215 -12.76 1.86 -5.03
CA ILE A 215 -12.43 1.05 -3.85
C ILE A 215 -11.42 -0.04 -4.21
N GLN A 216 -11.58 -0.74 -5.34
CA GLN A 216 -10.64 -1.78 -5.75
C GLN A 216 -9.25 -1.20 -6.04
N GLU A 217 -9.18 -0.07 -6.72
CA GLU A 217 -7.91 0.62 -7.00
C GLU A 217 -7.26 1.17 -5.73
N GLY A 218 -8.07 1.65 -4.79
CA GLY A 218 -7.62 2.05 -3.46
C GLY A 218 -7.08 0.86 -2.65
N ASN A 219 -7.75 -0.30 -2.69
CA ASN A 219 -7.30 -1.53 -2.04
C ASN A 219 -5.96 -2.02 -2.62
N LEU A 220 -5.74 -1.85 -3.93
CA LEU A 220 -4.44 -2.10 -4.57
C LEU A 220 -3.36 -1.14 -4.04
N GLY A 221 -3.70 0.13 -3.81
CA GLY A 221 -2.84 1.12 -3.15
C GLY A 221 -2.49 0.72 -1.71
N LEU A 222 -3.49 0.40 -0.90
CA LEU A 222 -3.34 -0.06 0.48
C LEU A 222 -2.41 -1.27 0.58
N MET A 223 -2.61 -2.27 -0.28
CA MET A 223 -1.74 -3.46 -0.31
C MET A 223 -0.28 -3.12 -0.63
N LYS A 224 -0.01 -2.10 -1.46
CA LYS A 224 1.36 -1.62 -1.72
C LYS A 224 1.95 -0.94 -0.49
N ALA A 225 1.15 -0.14 0.22
CA ALA A 225 1.56 0.57 1.42
C ALA A 225 2.02 -0.40 2.53
N ILE A 226 1.25 -1.45 2.81
CA ILE A 226 1.53 -2.43 3.88
C ILE A 226 2.94 -3.03 3.78
N PHE A 227 3.36 -3.34 2.56
CA PHE A 227 4.66 -3.96 2.31
C PHE A 227 5.83 -3.00 2.45
N ARG A 228 5.59 -1.69 2.29
CA ARG A 228 6.61 -0.64 2.36
C ARG A 228 6.66 0.07 3.70
N PHE A 229 5.55 0.08 4.44
CA PHE A 229 5.43 0.78 5.71
C PHE A 229 6.55 0.42 6.70
N ASP A 230 7.16 1.45 7.29
CA ASP A 230 8.15 1.33 8.34
C ASP A 230 7.66 1.93 9.65
N TYR A 231 7.33 1.05 10.59
CA TYR A 231 6.87 1.46 11.90
C TYR A 231 7.95 2.14 12.76
N LYS A 232 9.24 2.02 12.39
CA LYS A 232 10.35 2.68 13.11
C LYS A 232 10.39 4.18 12.86
N LYS A 233 9.76 4.67 11.77
CA LYS A 233 9.66 6.09 11.45
C LYS A 233 8.67 6.85 12.37
N GLY A 234 7.93 6.14 13.23
CA GLY A 234 7.11 6.75 14.30
C GLY A 234 5.68 7.17 13.90
N HIS A 235 5.35 7.18 12.61
CA HIS A 235 4.02 7.58 12.10
C HIS A 235 2.99 6.43 12.15
N ARG A 236 1.69 6.77 12.20
CA ARG A 236 0.61 5.76 12.07
C ARG A 236 0.55 5.19 10.66
N PHE A 237 0.07 3.95 10.56
CA PHE A 237 -0.08 3.31 9.26
C PHE A 237 -1.13 4.01 8.36
N SER A 238 -2.23 4.50 8.94
CA SER A 238 -3.30 5.20 8.22
C SER A 238 -2.76 6.37 7.41
N THR A 239 -1.90 7.17 8.04
CA THR A 239 -1.23 8.34 7.46
C THR A 239 -0.41 7.97 6.22
N TYR A 240 0.45 6.95 6.35
CA TYR A 240 1.25 6.45 5.24
C TYR A 240 0.40 5.83 4.13
N ALA A 241 -0.64 5.07 4.50
CA ALA A 241 -1.51 4.38 3.56
C ALA A 241 -2.34 5.35 2.71
N THR A 242 -2.77 6.47 3.28
CA THR A 242 -3.59 7.48 2.58
C THR A 242 -2.94 7.96 1.29
N TRP A 243 -1.63 8.22 1.29
CA TRP A 243 -0.90 8.61 0.08
C TRP A 243 -0.98 7.53 -1.01
N TRP A 244 -0.67 6.28 -0.65
CA TRP A 244 -0.68 5.15 -1.58
C TRP A 244 -2.09 4.86 -2.14
N ILE A 245 -3.12 5.03 -1.31
CA ILE A 245 -4.53 4.86 -1.71
C ILE A 245 -4.91 5.95 -2.70
N ARG A 246 -4.71 7.23 -2.37
CA ARG A 246 -5.00 8.37 -3.26
C ARG A 246 -4.25 8.23 -4.59
N GLN A 247 -2.96 7.94 -4.53
CA GLN A 247 -2.10 7.78 -5.70
C GLN A 247 -2.60 6.66 -6.64
N SER A 248 -3.01 5.52 -6.07
CA SER A 248 -3.53 4.40 -6.86
C SER A 248 -4.88 4.75 -7.50
N ILE A 249 -5.76 5.44 -6.77
CA ILE A 249 -7.07 5.89 -7.26
C ILE A 249 -6.92 6.93 -8.37
N THR A 250 -6.16 8.00 -8.14
CA THR A 250 -5.95 9.08 -9.12
C THR A 250 -5.35 8.54 -10.40
N ARG A 251 -4.33 7.68 -10.29
CA ARG A 251 -3.74 7.02 -11.46
C ARG A 251 -4.76 6.19 -12.22
N ALA A 252 -5.62 5.44 -11.52
CA ALA A 252 -6.64 4.63 -12.17
C ALA A 252 -7.69 5.49 -12.89
N ILE A 253 -8.08 6.62 -12.32
CA ILE A 253 -8.98 7.58 -12.99
C ILE A 253 -8.34 8.05 -14.30
N LEU A 254 -7.09 8.45 -14.27
CA LEU A 254 -6.41 8.97 -15.46
C LEU A 254 -6.20 7.88 -16.53
N ASP A 255 -5.90 6.65 -16.12
CA ASP A 255 -5.67 5.52 -17.01
C ASP A 255 -6.97 4.90 -17.57
N LYS A 256 -8.08 4.94 -16.82
CA LYS A 256 -9.31 4.15 -17.10
C LYS A 256 -10.60 4.95 -17.26
N ALA A 257 -10.69 6.19 -16.77
CA ALA A 257 -11.96 6.94 -16.79
C ALA A 257 -12.34 7.44 -18.20
N LYS A 258 -11.39 7.47 -19.13
CA LYS A 258 -11.62 7.89 -20.52
C LYS A 258 -11.64 6.68 -21.44
N THR A 259 -12.55 6.68 -22.41
CA THR A 259 -12.63 5.64 -23.46
C THR A 259 -11.33 5.50 -24.23
N ILE A 260 -10.62 6.62 -24.43
CA ILE A 260 -9.28 6.65 -25.03
C ILE A 260 -8.29 6.98 -23.93
N ARG A 261 -7.34 6.06 -23.70
CA ARG A 261 -6.25 6.26 -22.75
C ARG A 261 -5.34 7.39 -23.24
N LEU A 262 -5.21 8.42 -22.44
CA LEU A 262 -4.24 9.49 -22.66
C LEU A 262 -3.08 9.31 -21.66
N PRO A 263 -1.82 9.51 -22.08
CA PRO A 263 -0.72 9.54 -21.14
C PRO A 263 -0.96 10.66 -20.14
N VAL A 264 -0.59 10.37 -18.90
CA VAL A 264 -1.11 11.09 -17.74
C VAL A 264 -0.74 12.58 -17.75
N HIS A 265 0.52 12.88 -18.11
CA HIS A 265 1.04 14.25 -18.27
C HIS A 265 0.26 15.13 -19.25
N PHE A 266 -0.40 14.55 -20.26
CA PHE A 266 -1.27 15.31 -21.17
C PHE A 266 -2.59 15.73 -20.53
N VAL A 267 -3.06 14.98 -19.52
CA VAL A 267 -4.29 15.30 -18.78
C VAL A 267 -4.04 16.41 -17.77
N GLU A 268 -2.88 16.39 -17.09
CA GLU A 268 -2.48 17.47 -16.17
C GLU A 268 -2.35 18.83 -16.88
N LEU A 269 -1.76 18.87 -18.08
CA LEU A 269 -1.65 20.11 -18.88
C LEU A 269 -3.00 20.74 -19.21
N LYS A 270 -4.07 19.93 -19.35
CA LYS A 270 -5.42 20.44 -19.63
C LYS A 270 -6.09 21.05 -18.38
N ASN A 271 -5.74 20.58 -17.19
CA ASN A 271 -6.31 21.07 -15.93
C ASN A 271 -5.59 22.31 -15.37
N GLN A 272 -4.45 22.70 -15.95
CA GLN A 272 -3.68 23.91 -15.60
C GLN A 272 -4.03 25.13 -16.46
N VAL A 273 -5.00 25.02 -17.38
CA VAL A 273 -5.53 26.10 -18.23
C VAL A 273 -6.92 26.47 -17.74
#